data_AF-A0A177L6V4-F1
#
_entry.id   AF-A0A177L6V4-F1
#
_cell.length_a   1.000
_cell.length_b   1.000
_cell.length_c   1.000
_cell.angle_alpha   90.00
_cell.angle_beta   90.00
_cell.angle_gamma   90.00
#
_symmetry.space_group_name_H-M   'P 1'
#
loop_
_entity.id
_entity.type
_entity.pdbx_description
1 polymer ?
#
loop_
_entity_poly.entity_id
_entity_poly.type
_entity_poly.pdbx_seq_one_letter_code
_entity_poly.pdbx_strand_id
1 'polypeptide(L)'
;MQIIRENTTGRLDGGIWDYDIAKQILKEYELNGAYAMGSVRVALTDLFSGALIETNEDKLDTGEHFSKGKVLFKYSLTSFGEDRMRDTGII
;
A
#
# COMPACT_ATOMS: atom_id res chain seq x y z
N MET A 1 -24.56 1.54 33.06
CA MET A 1 -23.09 1.38 33.13
C MET A 1 -22.59 1.30 31.69
N GLN A 2 -21.83 2.31 31.29
CA GLN A 2 -21.04 2.50 30.06
C GLN A 2 -20.17 1.25 29.82
N ILE A 3 -19.73 0.83 28.62
CA ILE A 3 -19.06 1.60 27.55
C ILE A 3 -19.19 0.82 26.21
N ILE A 4 -19.82 1.50 25.24
CA ILE A 4 -19.47 1.61 23.82
C ILE A 4 -18.25 0.78 23.33
N ARG A 5 -18.46 -0.15 22.40
CA ARG A 5 -17.44 -0.56 21.42
C ARG A 5 -17.78 0.04 20.06
N GLU A 6 -17.82 1.36 20.01
CA GLU A 6 -17.54 2.12 18.78
C GLU A 6 -16.02 2.15 18.64
N ASN A 7 -15.51 1.32 17.73
CA ASN A 7 -14.34 1.61 16.89
C ASN A 7 -14.02 0.33 16.10
N THR A 8 -14.95 -0.06 15.23
CA THR A 8 -14.50 -0.64 13.96
C THR A 8 -14.02 0.56 13.15
N THR A 9 -12.77 0.93 13.38
CA THR A 9 -11.99 1.88 12.57
C THR A 9 -12.39 1.67 11.13
N GLY A 10 -12.95 2.71 10.49
CA GLY A 10 -13.40 2.64 9.12
C GLY A 10 -12.31 2.00 8.28
N ARG A 11 -12.59 0.80 7.75
CA ARG A 11 -11.78 0.19 6.72
C ARG A 11 -11.59 1.28 5.68
N LEU A 12 -10.35 1.62 5.32
CA LEU A 12 -10.10 2.50 4.19
C LEU A 12 -10.71 1.79 2.98
N ASP A 13 -11.97 2.10 2.66
CA ASP A 13 -12.84 1.37 1.72
C ASP A 13 -12.37 1.45 0.26
N GLY A 14 -11.09 1.74 0.03
CA GLY A 14 -10.49 1.77 -1.29
C GLY A 14 -9.06 1.28 -1.39
N GLY A 15 -8.28 1.13 -0.30
CA GLY A 15 -6.82 0.96 -0.44
C GLY A 15 -6.11 2.21 -1.02
N ILE A 16 -4.79 2.11 -1.23
CA ILE A 16 -3.94 3.20 -1.72
C ILE A 16 -3.24 2.76 -3.00
N TRP A 17 -3.18 3.65 -3.99
CA TRP A 17 -2.49 3.36 -5.25
C TRP A 17 -0.98 3.24 -5.05
N ASP A 18 -0.36 2.31 -5.79
CA ASP A 18 1.08 2.05 -5.76
C ASP A 18 1.94 3.30 -6.01
N TYR A 19 1.49 4.18 -6.89
CA TYR A 19 2.16 5.46 -7.15
C TYR A 19 2.06 6.46 -5.99
N ASP A 20 0.98 6.47 -5.20
CA ASP A 20 0.84 7.37 -4.05
C ASP A 20 1.67 6.86 -2.87
N ILE A 21 1.69 5.53 -2.67
CA ILE A 21 2.58 4.89 -1.70
C ILE A 21 4.05 5.21 -2.04
N ALA A 22 4.45 5.05 -3.30
CA ALA A 22 5.81 5.35 -3.74
C ALA A 22 6.17 6.82 -3.54
N LYS A 23 5.31 7.77 -3.91
CA LYS A 23 5.56 9.20 -3.67
C LYS A 23 5.72 9.52 -2.19
N GLN A 24 4.90 8.93 -1.32
CA GLN A 24 5.00 9.16 0.13
C GLN A 24 6.31 8.60 0.69
N ILE A 25 6.71 7.39 0.31
CA ILE A 25 7.99 6.79 0.74
C ILE A 25 9.17 7.64 0.24
N LEU A 26 9.18 8.01 -1.05
CA LEU A 26 10.26 8.82 -1.59
C LEU A 26 10.39 10.17 -0.88
N LYS A 27 9.26 10.80 -0.54
CA LYS A 27 9.24 12.04 0.24
C LYS A 27 9.82 11.85 1.65
N GLU A 28 9.39 10.82 2.37
CA GLU A 28 9.81 10.56 3.75
C GLU A 28 11.32 10.28 3.86
N TYR A 29 11.87 9.56 2.88
CA TYR A 29 13.28 9.16 2.86
C TYR A 29 14.16 10.08 1.99
N GLU A 30 13.65 11.23 1.55
CA GLU A 30 14.36 12.20 0.71
C GLU A 30 14.94 11.60 -0.60
N LEU A 31 14.26 10.59 -1.15
CA LEU A 31 14.63 9.89 -2.37
C LEU A 31 13.93 10.48 -3.59
N ASN A 32 14.50 10.28 -4.78
CA ASN A 32 13.91 10.72 -6.04
C ASN A 32 14.26 9.79 -7.21
N GLY A 33 13.56 9.99 -8.33
CA GLY A 33 13.85 9.33 -9.60
C GLY A 33 13.14 7.99 -9.83
N ALA A 34 13.16 7.55 -11.09
CA ALA A 34 12.42 6.37 -11.56
C ALA A 34 12.91 5.06 -10.92
N TYR A 35 14.19 4.97 -10.58
CA TYR A 35 14.75 3.80 -9.89
C TYR A 35 14.13 3.63 -8.50
N ALA A 36 14.13 4.69 -7.67
CA ALA A 36 13.54 4.65 -6.34
C ALA A 36 12.03 4.35 -6.39
N MET A 37 11.30 4.96 -7.34
CA MET A 37 9.89 4.64 -7.59
C MET A 37 9.71 3.15 -7.91
N GLY A 38 10.57 2.57 -8.75
CA GLY A 38 10.55 1.15 -9.10
C GLY A 38 10.86 0.22 -7.92
N SER A 39 11.84 0.57 -7.08
CA SER A 39 12.19 -0.19 -5.88
C SER A 39 11.03 -0.32 -4.90
N VAL A 40 10.20 0.73 -4.75
CA VAL A 40 8.98 0.63 -3.94
C VAL A 40 8.01 -0.40 -4.52
N ARG A 41 7.83 -0.46 -5.85
CA ARG A 41 6.94 -1.43 -6.47
C ARG A 41 7.42 -2.87 -6.30
N VAL A 42 8.74 -3.08 -6.29
CA VAL A 42 9.32 -4.40 -5.97
C VAL A 42 8.96 -4.78 -4.53
N ALA A 43 9.17 -3.88 -3.56
CA ALA A 43 8.80 -4.14 -2.17
C ALA A 43 7.28 -4.41 -2.00
N LEU A 44 6.42 -3.67 -2.69
CA LEU A 44 4.97 -3.93 -2.70
C LEU A 44 4.64 -5.32 -3.29
N THR A 45 5.35 -5.74 -4.33
CA THR A 45 5.18 -7.07 -4.93
C THR A 45 5.59 -8.18 -3.95
N ASP A 46 6.65 -7.96 -3.18
CA ASP A 46 7.09 -8.92 -2.14
C ASP A 46 6.05 -9.03 -1.02
N LEU A 47 5.54 -7.89 -0.53
CA LEU A 47 4.48 -7.87 0.50
C LEU A 47 3.19 -8.54 0.02
N PHE A 48 2.81 -8.31 -1.23
CA PHE A 48 1.65 -8.95 -1.86
C PHE A 48 1.87 -10.47 -1.98
N SER A 49 3.05 -10.88 -2.44
CA SER A 49 3.41 -12.30 -2.57
C SER A 49 3.46 -13.02 -1.21
N GLY A 50 3.76 -12.28 -0.13
CA GLY A 50 3.67 -12.74 1.26
C GLY A 50 2.27 -12.68 1.88
N ALA A 51 1.23 -12.34 1.11
CA ALA A 51 -0.15 -12.17 1.56
C ALA A 51 -0.35 -11.12 2.68
N LEU A 52 0.60 -10.20 2.87
CA LEU A 52 0.51 -9.13 3.87
C LEU A 52 -0.37 -7.97 3.38
N ILE A 53 -0.40 -7.76 2.07
CA ILE A 53 -1.29 -6.83 1.39
C ILE A 53 -2.02 -7.54 0.25
N GLU A 54 -3.16 -7.00 -0.14
CA GLU A 54 -3.98 -7.47 -1.26
C GLU A 54 -4.26 -6.33 -2.24
N THR A 55 -4.66 -6.66 -3.48
CA THR A 55 -5.06 -5.69 -4.49
C THR A 55 -6.57 -5.72 -4.68
N ASN A 56 -7.21 -4.55 -4.63
CA ASN A 56 -8.66 -4.43 -4.75
C ASN A 56 -9.10 -3.81 -6.09
N GLU A 57 -8.17 -3.14 -6.79
CA GLU A 57 -8.44 -2.44 -8.04
C GLU A 57 -7.14 -2.37 -8.85
N ASP A 58 -7.25 -2.47 -10.18
CA ASP A 58 -6.16 -2.26 -11.11
C ASP A 58 -6.60 -1.40 -12.31
N LYS A 59 -5.65 -0.64 -12.87
CA LYS A 59 -5.85 0.14 -14.10
C LYS A 59 -4.55 0.31 -14.86
N LEU A 60 -4.63 0.66 -16.15
CA LEU A 60 -3.45 1.05 -16.92
C LEU A 60 -3.07 2.50 -16.65
N ASP A 61 -1.77 2.73 -16.46
CA ASP A 61 -1.17 4.05 -16.40
C ASP A 61 -1.28 4.75 -17.76
N THR A 62 -1.78 5.98 -17.76
CA THR A 62 -1.86 6.86 -18.93
C THR A 62 -0.50 7.48 -19.28
N GLY A 63 0.50 7.32 -18.40
CA GLY A 63 1.82 7.93 -18.47
C GLY A 63 2.09 8.95 -17.38
N GLU A 64 1.19 9.09 -16.41
CA GLU A 64 1.24 10.13 -15.37
C GLU A 64 2.03 9.75 -14.13
N HIS A 65 2.34 8.45 -13.95
CA HIS A 65 2.90 7.97 -12.68
C HIS A 65 4.22 7.21 -12.83
N PHE A 66 4.25 6.15 -13.62
CA PHE A 66 5.45 5.36 -13.90
C PHE A 66 5.80 5.38 -15.38
N SER A 67 4.88 4.91 -16.23
CA SER A 67 5.00 4.97 -17.69
C SER A 67 3.72 4.43 -18.33
N LYS A 68 3.36 4.98 -19.49
CA LYS A 68 2.18 4.56 -20.26
C LYS A 68 2.13 3.03 -20.45
N GLY A 69 0.98 2.44 -20.14
CA GLY A 69 0.73 1.00 -20.32
C GLY A 69 1.24 0.09 -19.20
N LYS A 70 1.86 0.63 -18.13
CA LYS A 70 2.09 -0.15 -16.92
C LYS A 70 0.79 -0.33 -16.15
N VAL A 71 0.59 -1.50 -15.55
CA VAL A 71 -0.52 -1.74 -14.63
C VAL A 71 -0.23 -1.03 -13.30
N LEU A 72 -1.20 -0.31 -12.79
CA LEU A 72 -1.24 0.33 -11.47
C LEU A 72 -2.14 -0.52 -10.58
N PHE A 73 -1.73 -0.68 -9.32
CA PHE A 73 -2.46 -1.48 -8.34
C PHE A 73 -2.85 -0.63 -7.16
N LYS A 74 -4.02 -0.92 -6.61
CA LYS A 74 -4.52 -0.30 -5.39
C LYS A 74 -4.48 -1.32 -4.26
N TYR A 75 -3.60 -1.07 -3.28
CA TYR A 75 -3.30 -2.02 -2.22
C TYR A 75 -4.03 -1.72 -0.91
N SER A 76 -4.44 -2.77 -0.20
CA SER A 76 -4.90 -2.70 1.19
C SER A 76 -4.20 -3.76 2.05
N LEU A 77 -4.17 -3.56 3.37
CA LEU A 77 -3.74 -4.58 4.31
C LEU A 77 -4.73 -5.74 4.32
N THR A 78 -4.21 -6.97 4.37
CA THR A 78 -5.01 -8.14 4.72
C THR A 78 -5.12 -8.24 6.25
N SER A 79 -6.08 -9.02 6.74
CA SER A 79 -6.13 -9.36 8.18
C SER A 79 -4.85 -10.07 8.64
N PHE A 80 -4.31 -10.97 7.81
CA PHE A 80 -3.04 -11.65 8.07
C PHE A 80 -1.86 -10.66 8.19
N GLY A 81 -1.79 -9.68 7.30
CA GLY A 81 -0.78 -8.62 7.34
C GLY A 81 -0.89 -7.77 8.60
N GLU A 82 -2.11 -7.38 8.97
CA GLU A 82 -2.38 -6.62 10.19
C GLU A 82 -1.93 -7.39 11.46
N ASP A 83 -2.20 -8.69 11.51
CA ASP A 83 -1.75 -9.54 12.62
C ASP A 83 -0.21 -9.66 12.67
N ARG A 84 0.47 -9.75 11.51
CA ARG A 84 1.95 -9.75 11.48
C ARG A 84 2.53 -8.40 11.91
N MET A 85 1.88 -7.29 11.59
CA MET A 85 2.29 -5.98 12.07
C MET A 85 2.19 -5.88 13.60
N ARG A 86 1.13 -6.43 14.20
CA ARG A 86 0.98 -6.54 15.66
C ARG A 86 2.06 -7.42 16.29
N ASP A 87 2.31 -8.61 15.73
CA ASP A 87 3.32 -9.54 16.26
C ASP A 87 4.74 -8.95 16.26
N THR A 88 5.01 -8.02 15.33
CA THR A 88 6.31 -7.36 15.18
C THR A 88 6.40 -6.00 15.87
N GLY A 89 5.32 -5.55 16.51
CA GLY A 89 5.27 -4.29 17.25
C GLY A 89 5.31 -3.04 16.37
N ILE A 90 4.91 -3.16 15.09
CA ILE A 90 4.75 -2.02 14.17
C ILE A 90 3.51 -1.20 14.55
N ILE A 91 2.46 -1.89 15.03
CA ILE A 91 1.18 -1.32 15.52
C ILE A 91 0.75 -1.95 16.83
#